data_AF-A0A8T6DMP5-F1
#
_entry.id   AF-A0A8T6DMP5-F1
#
_cell.length_a   1.000
_cell.length_b   1.000
_cell.length_c   1.000
_cell.angle_alpha   90.00
_cell.angle_beta   90.00
_cell.angle_gamma   90.00
#
_symmetry.space_group_name_H-M   'P 1'
#
loop_
_entity.id
_entity.type
_entity.pdbx_description
1 polymer ?
#
loop_
_entity_poly.entity_id
_entity_poly.type
_entity_poly.pdbx_seq_one_letter_code
_entity_poly.pdbx_strand_id
1 'polypeptide(L)'
;MPNRAFDVGAFYSALDSQRVAKGLTWKEVSEQSGVSQPTLSRLSQGKRPDVDGLALLLAWSGLDAAWFLPEASSPEPLALITANLRADRNLTPEGAAAIEQIVRVAYQQFRKTDG
;
A
#
# COMPACT_ATOMS: atom_id res chain seq x y z
N MET A 1 -9.38 15.93 -1.48
CA MET A 1 -8.68 14.99 -0.56
C MET A 1 -7.76 14.12 -1.40
N PRO A 2 -6.50 13.86 -1.01
CA PRO A 2 -5.63 13.00 -1.81
C PRO A 2 -6.27 11.62 -1.90
N ASN A 3 -6.43 11.12 -3.12
CA ASN A 3 -7.05 9.84 -3.41
C ASN A 3 -6.12 8.73 -2.91
N ARG A 4 -6.32 8.24 -1.68
CA ARG A 4 -5.53 7.15 -1.04
C ARG A 4 -5.82 5.77 -1.66
N ALA A 5 -6.16 5.73 -2.93
CA ALA A 5 -6.75 4.56 -3.54
C ALA A 5 -5.77 3.96 -4.57
N PHE A 6 -5.79 2.64 -4.70
CA PHE A 6 -5.01 1.86 -5.67
C PHE A 6 -4.93 2.50 -7.07
N ASP A 7 -3.72 2.67 -7.59
CA ASP A 7 -3.48 3.23 -8.92
C ASP A 7 -3.70 2.17 -10.01
N VAL A 8 -4.93 2.15 -10.55
CA VAL A 8 -5.35 1.23 -11.61
C VAL A 8 -4.61 1.49 -12.91
N GLY A 9 -4.27 2.76 -13.19
CA GLY A 9 -3.57 3.14 -14.42
C GLY A 9 -2.16 2.59 -14.41
N ALA A 10 -1.42 2.84 -13.32
CA ALA A 10 -0.09 2.29 -13.12
C ALA A 10 -0.09 0.75 -13.14
N PHE A 11 -1.08 0.12 -12.49
CA PHE A 11 -1.23 -1.34 -12.53
C PHE A 11 -1.45 -1.86 -13.95
N TYR A 12 -2.36 -1.25 -14.72
CA TYR A 12 -2.62 -1.66 -16.10
C TYR A 12 -1.38 -1.50 -16.99
N SER A 13 -0.64 -0.39 -16.88
CA SER A 13 0.60 -0.17 -17.64
C SER A 13 1.69 -1.20 -17.31
N ALA A 14 1.84 -1.56 -16.03
CA ALA A 14 2.78 -2.61 -15.62
C ALA A 14 2.34 -4.00 -16.13
N LEU A 15 1.04 -4.29 -16.07
CA LEU A 15 0.46 -5.53 -16.60
C LEU A 15 0.64 -5.63 -18.12
N ASP A 16 0.44 -4.54 -18.86
CA ASP A 16 0.65 -4.47 -20.30
C ASP A 16 2.13 -4.68 -20.67
N SER A 17 3.04 -4.13 -19.87
CA SER A 17 4.48 -4.36 -20.04
C SER A 17 4.85 -5.84 -19.86
N GLN A 18 4.27 -6.52 -18.86
CA GLN A 18 4.43 -7.97 -18.67
C GLN A 18 3.87 -8.77 -19.85
N ARG A 19 2.70 -8.39 -20.36
CA ARG A 19 2.08 -9.00 -21.54
C ARG A 19 2.98 -8.86 -22.77
N VAL A 20 3.49 -7.66 -23.05
CA VAL A 20 4.36 -7.37 -24.20
C VAL A 20 5.69 -8.12 -24.09
N ALA A 21 6.30 -8.16 -22.89
CA ALA A 21 7.55 -8.89 -22.65
C ALA A 21 7.41 -10.39 -22.90
N LYS A 22 6.23 -10.96 -22.66
CA LYS A 22 5.91 -12.36 -22.95
C LYS A 22 5.43 -12.60 -24.38
N GLY A 23 5.28 -11.55 -25.20
CA GLY A 23 4.80 -11.65 -26.59
C GLY A 23 3.33 -12.05 -26.71
N LEU A 24 2.52 -11.78 -25.70
CA LEU A 24 1.14 -12.27 -25.60
C LEU A 24 0.10 -11.23 -26.06
N THR A 25 -1.01 -11.72 -26.58
CA THR A 25 -2.25 -10.97 -26.78
C THR A 25 -3.08 -10.91 -25.50
N TRP A 26 -4.00 -9.97 -25.39
CA TRP A 26 -4.92 -9.91 -24.24
C TRP A 26 -5.84 -11.14 -24.12
N LYS A 27 -6.11 -11.82 -25.25
CA LYS A 27 -6.83 -13.10 -25.24
C LYS A 27 -6.01 -14.19 -24.54
N GLU A 28 -4.73 -14.30 -24.85
CA GLU A 28 -3.84 -15.28 -24.20
C GLU A 28 -3.62 -14.94 -22.72
N VAL A 29 -3.54 -13.65 -22.35
CA VAL A 29 -3.54 -13.24 -20.94
C VAL A 29 -4.81 -13.70 -20.22
N SER A 30 -5.97 -13.58 -20.86
CA SER A 30 -7.24 -14.05 -20.32
C SER A 30 -7.21 -15.56 -20.04
N GLU A 31 -6.72 -16.34 -21.00
CA GLU A 31 -6.62 -17.80 -20.90
C GLU A 31 -5.61 -18.24 -19.83
N GLN A 32 -4.47 -17.54 -19.71
CA GLN A 32 -3.42 -17.89 -18.76
C GLN A 32 -3.71 -17.43 -17.32
N SER A 33 -4.29 -16.24 -17.14
CA SER A 33 -4.60 -15.70 -15.82
C SER A 33 -5.92 -16.22 -15.25
N GLY A 34 -6.80 -16.77 -16.09
CA GLY A 34 -8.16 -17.15 -15.70
C GLY A 34 -9.12 -15.96 -15.58
N VAL A 35 -8.68 -14.73 -15.86
CA VAL A 35 -9.52 -13.54 -15.89
C VAL A 35 -10.19 -13.37 -17.24
N SER A 36 -11.48 -13.04 -17.28
CA SER A 36 -12.21 -12.89 -18.54
C SER A 36 -11.76 -11.67 -19.36
N GLN A 37 -11.85 -11.76 -20.69
CA GLN A 37 -11.53 -10.64 -21.59
C GLN A 37 -12.35 -9.36 -21.31
N PRO A 38 -13.65 -9.41 -20.98
CA PRO A 38 -14.39 -8.22 -20.55
C PRO A 38 -13.80 -7.56 -19.31
N THR A 39 -13.26 -8.32 -18.35
CA THR A 39 -12.58 -7.76 -17.17
C THR A 39 -11.29 -7.05 -17.56
N LEU A 40 -10.49 -7.62 -18.46
CA LEU A 40 -9.28 -6.98 -19.00
C LEU A 40 -9.60 -5.69 -19.78
N SER A 41 -10.69 -5.70 -20.56
CA SER A 41 -11.15 -4.52 -21.30
C SER A 41 -11.65 -3.41 -20.36
N ARG A 42 -12.37 -3.76 -19.29
CA ARG A 42 -12.74 -2.79 -18.25
C ARG A 42 -11.50 -2.24 -17.54
N LEU A 43 -10.49 -3.08 -17.29
CA LEU A 43 -9.23 -2.66 -16.67
C LEU A 43 -8.49 -1.62 -17.53
N SER A 44 -8.42 -1.82 -18.85
CA SER A 44 -7.79 -0.85 -19.77
C SER A 44 -8.53 0.50 -19.82
N GLN A 45 -9.82 0.51 -19.47
CA GLN A 45 -10.64 1.72 -19.31
C GLN A 45 -10.51 2.36 -17.92
N GLY A 46 -9.57 1.88 -17.09
CA GLY A 46 -9.32 2.39 -15.74
C GLY A 46 -10.33 1.91 -14.69
N LYS A 47 -11.18 0.92 -15.01
CA LYS A 47 -12.09 0.33 -14.01
C LYS A 47 -11.31 -0.66 -13.15
N ARG A 48 -11.59 -0.63 -11.84
CA ARG A 48 -10.99 -1.57 -10.90
C ARG A 48 -11.50 -2.99 -11.18
N PRO A 49 -10.59 -3.98 -11.22
CA PRO A 49 -11.00 -5.36 -11.11
C PRO A 49 -11.56 -5.60 -9.69
N ASP A 50 -12.37 -6.64 -9.54
CA ASP A 50 -12.70 -7.16 -8.21
C ASP A 50 -11.47 -7.82 -7.57
N VAL A 51 -11.61 -8.24 -6.30
CA VAL A 51 -10.50 -8.80 -5.52
C VAL A 51 -9.95 -10.07 -6.17
N ASP A 52 -10.82 -10.94 -6.68
CA ASP A 52 -10.42 -12.20 -7.30
C ASP A 52 -9.68 -11.95 -8.63
N GLY A 53 -10.21 -11.08 -9.48
CA GLY A 53 -9.56 -10.69 -10.73
C GLY A 53 -8.21 -10.01 -10.49
N LEU A 54 -8.10 -9.19 -9.46
CA LEU A 54 -6.81 -8.59 -9.08
C LEU A 54 -5.81 -9.65 -8.64
N ALA A 55 -6.22 -10.57 -7.76
CA ALA A 55 -5.34 -11.63 -7.24
C ALA A 55 -4.80 -12.53 -8.36
N LEU A 56 -5.66 -12.91 -9.31
CA LEU A 56 -5.29 -13.72 -10.47
C LEU A 56 -4.27 -12.99 -11.37
N LEU A 57 -4.48 -11.70 -11.64
CA LEU A 57 -3.56 -10.91 -12.46
C LEU A 57 -2.21 -10.67 -11.77
N LEU A 58 -2.20 -10.45 -10.45
CA LEU A 58 -0.97 -10.34 -9.67
C LEU A 58 -0.19 -11.66 -9.69
N ALA A 59 -0.86 -12.78 -9.47
CA ALA A 59 -0.25 -14.10 -9.53
C ALA A 59 0.34 -14.42 -10.92
N TRP A 60 -0.39 -14.09 -11.99
CA TRP A 60 0.09 -14.30 -13.36
C TRP A 60 1.27 -13.40 -13.74
N SER A 61 1.24 -12.13 -13.32
CA SER A 61 2.23 -11.12 -13.70
C SER A 61 3.47 -11.10 -12.82
N GLY A 62 3.39 -11.62 -11.59
CA GLY A 62 4.45 -11.51 -10.58
C GLY A 62 4.58 -10.09 -10.00
N LEU A 63 3.63 -9.20 -10.24
CA LEU A 63 3.61 -7.85 -9.69
C LEU A 63 3.14 -7.87 -8.23
N ASP A 64 3.65 -6.95 -7.41
CA ASP A 64 3.16 -6.73 -6.04
C ASP A 64 2.10 -5.63 -6.03
N ALA A 65 0.96 -5.90 -5.36
CA ALA A 65 -0.09 -4.92 -5.17
C ALA A 65 0.40 -3.66 -4.44
N ALA A 66 1.38 -3.79 -3.55
CA ALA A 66 1.94 -2.70 -2.77
C ALA A 66 2.58 -1.61 -3.64
N TRP A 67 3.06 -1.95 -4.85
CA TRP A 67 3.66 -0.98 -5.78
C TRP A 67 2.65 0.02 -6.35
N PHE A 68 1.36 -0.31 -6.29
CA PHE A 68 0.27 0.51 -6.80
C PHE A 68 -0.59 1.10 -5.69
N LEU A 69 -0.24 0.83 -4.43
CA LEU A 69 -0.82 1.52 -3.30
C LEU A 69 -0.10 2.86 -3.12
N PRO A 70 -0.82 3.91 -2.68
CA PRO A 70 -0.13 5.10 -2.21
C PRO A 70 0.84 4.70 -1.09
N GLU A 71 1.99 5.37 -1.03
CA GLU A 71 2.87 5.25 0.13
C GLU A 71 2.02 5.42 1.38
N ALA A 72 1.95 4.36 2.19
CA ALA A 72 1.38 4.48 3.51
C ALA A 72 2.26 5.54 4.20
N SER A 73 1.66 6.68 4.55
CA SER A 73 2.27 7.58 5.51
C SER A 73 2.58 6.71 6.71
N SER A 74 3.86 6.38 6.90
CA SER A 74 4.28 5.69 8.12
C SER A 74 3.78 6.57 9.27
N PRO A 75 3.03 6.00 10.23
CA PRO A 75 2.58 6.78 11.37
C PRO A 75 3.82 7.43 12.00
N GLU A 76 3.70 8.70 12.34
CA GLU A 76 4.81 9.44 12.92
C GLU A 76 5.33 8.66 14.15
N PRO A 77 6.63 8.32 14.23
CA PRO A 77 7.13 7.37 15.23
C PRO A 77 6.81 7.76 16.67
N LEU A 78 6.85 9.06 17.00
CA LEU A 78 6.52 9.53 18.34
C LEU A 78 5.03 9.30 18.65
N ALA A 79 4.12 9.48 17.68
CA ALA A 79 2.70 9.15 17.83
C ALA A 79 2.49 7.66 18.19
N LEU A 80 3.20 6.73 17.53
CA LEU A 80 3.15 5.31 17.86
C LEU A 80 3.61 5.03 19.29
N ILE A 81 4.74 5.62 19.70
CA ILE A 81 5.26 5.45 21.07
C ILE A 81 4.23 5.93 22.09
N THR A 82 3.65 7.12 21.87
CA THR A 82 2.66 7.69 22.80
C THR A 82 1.39 6.83 22.90
N ALA A 83 0.93 6.26 21.79
CA ALA A 83 -0.24 5.38 21.77
C ALA A 83 0.02 4.08 22.56
N ASN A 84 1.22 3.49 22.43
CA ASN A 84 1.60 2.30 23.18
C ASN A 84 1.67 2.56 24.68
N LEU A 85 2.29 3.66 25.11
CA LEU A 85 2.38 4.03 26.53
C LEU A 85 1.00 4.20 27.18
N ARG A 86 0.04 4.78 26.46
CA ARG A 86 -1.33 4.97 26.95
C ARG A 86 -2.14 3.68 27.00
N ALA A 87 -1.81 2.71 26.14
CA ALA A 87 -2.49 1.42 26.08
C ALA A 87 -1.90 0.37 27.04
N ASP A 88 -0.74 0.65 27.65
CA ASP A 88 -0.05 -0.26 28.56
C ASP A 88 -0.77 -0.34 29.92
N ARG A 89 -1.25 -1.54 30.26
CA ARG A 89 -1.96 -1.80 31.52
C ARG A 89 -1.03 -1.90 32.72
N ASN A 90 0.29 -1.96 32.50
CA ASN A 90 1.28 -2.00 33.57
C ASN A 90 1.69 -0.60 34.05
N LEU A 91 1.25 0.46 33.37
CA LEU A 91 1.52 1.84 33.73
C LEU A 91 0.30 2.48 34.37
N THR A 92 0.53 3.34 35.37
CA THR A 92 -0.50 4.29 35.81
C THR A 92 -0.67 5.38 34.76
N PRO A 93 -1.84 6.05 34.68
CA PRO A 93 -2.04 7.18 33.78
C PRO A 93 -0.97 8.28 33.95
N GLU A 94 -0.60 8.58 35.20
CA GLU A 94 0.43 9.56 35.53
C GLU A 94 1.82 9.09 35.08
N GLY A 95 2.12 7.79 35.25
CA GLY A 95 3.39 7.20 34.82
C GLY A 95 3.54 7.21 33.29
N ALA A 96 2.49 6.81 32.57
CA ALA A 96 2.46 6.88 31.11
C ALA A 96 2.65 8.32 30.60
N ALA A 97 2.00 9.30 31.23
CA ALA A 97 2.16 10.72 30.90
C ALA A 97 3.59 11.23 31.17
N ALA A 98 4.21 10.84 32.29
CA ALA A 98 5.58 11.22 32.62
C ALA A 98 6.59 10.67 31.59
N ILE A 99 6.47 9.38 31.23
CA ILE A 99 7.32 8.75 30.21
C ILE A 99 7.09 9.40 28.84
N GLU A 100 5.83 9.70 28.49
CA GLU A 100 5.50 10.40 27.26
C GLU A 100 6.26 11.72 27.15
N GLN A 101 6.29 12.54 28.22
CA GLN A 101 7.01 13.81 28.22
C GLN A 101 8.52 13.62 28.05
N ILE A 102 9.13 12.67 28.76
CA ILE A 102 10.57 12.38 28.66
C ILE A 102 10.93 11.99 27.21
N VAL A 103 10.15 11.07 26.62
CA VAL A 103 10.38 10.61 25.24
C VAL A 103 10.20 11.75 24.25
N ARG A 104 9.17 12.59 24.40
CA ARG A 104 8.94 13.75 23.52
C ARG A 104 10.12 14.71 23.53
N VAL A 105 10.62 15.06 24.71
CA VAL A 105 11.76 15.98 24.86
C VAL A 105 13.01 15.37 24.22
N ALA A 106 13.33 14.13 24.54
CA ALA A 106 14.49 13.43 23.97
C ALA A 106 14.39 13.33 22.44
N TYR A 107 13.22 12.94 21.92
CA TYR A 107 13.00 12.78 20.48
C TYR A 107 13.18 14.11 19.73
N GLN A 108 12.65 15.21 20.26
CA GLN A 108 12.83 16.53 19.63
C GLN A 108 14.28 17.02 19.68
N GLN A 109 15.00 16.75 20.77
CA GLN A 109 16.40 17.12 20.90
C GLN A 109 17.30 16.40 19.89
N PHE A 110 17.00 15.13 19.58
CA PHE A 110 17.85 14.29 18.73
C PHE A 110 17.33 14.09 17.30
N ARG A 111 16.10 14.52 16.96
CA ARG A 111 15.65 14.46 15.56
C ARG A 111 16.53 15.36 14.71
N LYS A 112 16.82 14.93 13.48
CA LYS A 112 17.44 15.81 12.49
C LYS A 112 16.50 16.98 12.22
N THR A 113 17.04 18.18 12.29
CA THR A 113 16.43 19.38 11.71
C THR A 113 16.94 19.42 10.27
N ASP A 114 16.04 19.32 9.30
CA ASP A 114 16.43 19.52 7.90
C ASP A 114 16.99 20.95 7.77
N GLY A 115 18.25 21.05 7.36
CA GLY A 115 18.90 22.28 6.93
C GLY A 115 18.81 22.41 5.42
#